data_AF-A0A7X2PKB7-F1
#
_entry.id   AF-A0A7X2PKB7-F1
#
_cell.length_a   1.000
_cell.length_b   1.000
_cell.length_c   1.000
_cell.angle_alpha   90.00
_cell.angle_beta   90.00
_cell.angle_gamma   90.00
#
_symmetry.space_group_name_H-M   'P 1'
#
loop_
_entity.id
_entity.type
_entity.pdbx_description
1 polymer ?
#
loop_
_entity_poly.entity_id
_entity_poly.type
_entity_poly.pdbx_seq_one_letter_code
_entity_poly.pdbx_strand_id
1 'polypeptide(L)'
;MAELEASLIEMEKVYTQAIACGDRDTAKHCRRVVIEARRRARFASGNQKVVEEKRRLKAEMSEWMLVWLENPPVFPAWAKLRLKTLLSENSGAY
;
A
#
# COMPACT_ATOMS: atom_id res chain seq x y z
N MET A 1 8.06 -5.75 -1.55
CA MET A 1 6.82 -5.22 -2.16
C MET A 1 5.72 -6.27 -2.22
N ALA A 2 5.99 -7.48 -2.72
CA ALA A 2 4.98 -8.55 -2.85
C ALA A 2 4.21 -8.89 -1.56
N GLU A 3 4.86 -8.89 -0.39
CA GLU A 3 4.15 -9.15 0.89
C GLU A 3 3.15 -8.05 1.25
N LEU A 4 3.48 -6.78 0.99
CA LEU A 4 2.56 -5.66 1.22
C LEU A 4 1.40 -5.70 0.22
N GLU A 5 1.69 -6.01 -1.05
CA GLU A 5 0.68 -6.20 -2.09
C GLU A 5 -0.36 -7.24 -1.67
N ALA A 6 0.10 -8.44 -1.31
CA ALA A 6 -0.75 -9.53 -0.86
C ALA A 6 -1.58 -9.12 0.37
N SER A 7 -0.96 -8.43 1.33
CA SER A 7 -1.64 -7.96 2.54
C SER A 7 -2.72 -6.92 2.24
N LEU A 8 -2.49 -5.99 1.31
CA LEU A 8 -3.46 -4.96 0.93
C LEU A 8 -4.60 -5.53 0.06
N ILE A 9 -4.31 -6.54 -0.78
CA ILE A 9 -5.35 -7.29 -1.52
C ILE A 9 -6.25 -8.05 -0.53
N GLU A 10 -5.68 -8.72 0.46
CA GLU A 10 -6.47 -9.42 1.46
C GLU A 10 -7.29 -8.44 2.31
N MET A 11 -6.70 -7.30 2.68
CA MET A 11 -7.41 -6.23 3.38
C MET A 11 -8.55 -5.65 2.56
N GLU A 12 -8.40 -5.52 1.23
CA GLU A 12 -9.46 -5.09 0.32
C GLU A 12 -10.65 -6.05 0.35
N LYS A 13 -10.42 -7.37 0.26
CA LYS A 13 -11.50 -8.37 0.36
C LYS A 13 -12.26 -8.26 1.68
N VAL A 14 -11.54 -8.19 2.81
CA VAL A 14 -12.14 -8.07 4.15
C VAL A 14 -12.93 -6.77 4.26
N TYR A 15 -12.39 -5.66 3.76
CA TYR A 15 -13.07 -4.37 3.76
C TYR A 15 -14.35 -4.41 2.92
N THR A 16 -14.28 -4.93 1.69
CA THR A 16 -15.42 -5.03 0.77
C THR A 16 -16.52 -5.92 1.36
N GLN A 17 -16.16 -7.06 1.97
CA GLN A 17 -17.10 -7.92 2.67
C GLN A 17 -17.75 -7.23 3.88
N ALA A 18 -16.95 -6.53 4.69
CA ALA A 18 -17.46 -5.79 5.84
C ALA A 18 -18.47 -4.71 5.43
N ILE A 19 -18.19 -3.97 4.35
CA ILE A 19 -19.13 -3.00 3.79
C ILE A 19 -20.41 -3.69 3.30
N ALA A 20 -20.30 -4.80 2.56
CA ALA A 20 -21.44 -5.54 2.04
C ALA A 20 -22.35 -6.11 3.15
N CYS A 21 -21.77 -6.57 4.25
CA CYS A 21 -22.49 -7.10 5.41
C CYS A 21 -22.97 -6.00 6.39
N GLY A 22 -22.63 -4.73 6.15
CA GLY A 22 -22.96 -3.62 7.06
C GLY A 22 -22.11 -3.55 8.33
N ASP A 23 -21.04 -4.34 8.43
CA ASP A 23 -20.09 -4.32 9.54
C ASP A 23 -19.15 -3.11 9.43
N ARG A 24 -19.63 -1.99 9.97
CA ARG A 24 -18.90 -0.72 9.97
C ARG A 24 -17.67 -0.75 10.88
N ASP A 25 -17.63 -1.61 11.89
CA ASP A 25 -16.52 -1.64 12.85
C ASP A 25 -15.31 -2.35 12.27
N THR A 26 -15.53 -3.47 11.57
CA THR A 26 -14.49 -4.13 10.78
C THR A 26 -13.96 -3.22 9.68
N ALA A 27 -14.85 -2.56 8.92
CA ALA A 27 -14.42 -1.62 7.87
C ALA A 27 -13.58 -0.45 8.43
N LYS A 28 -13.95 0.11 9.58
CA LYS A 28 -13.15 1.13 10.28
C LYS A 28 -11.81 0.57 10.75
N HIS A 29 -11.79 -0.66 11.26
CA HIS A 29 -10.56 -1.31 11.71
C HIS A 29 -9.57 -1.50 10.55
N CYS A 30 -10.03 -2.01 9.41
CA CYS A 30 -9.22 -2.13 8.20
C CYS A 30 -8.56 -0.80 7.81
N ARG A 31 -9.34 0.30 7.76
CA ARG A 31 -8.79 1.63 7.45
C ARG A 31 -7.78 2.10 8.48
N ARG A 32 -8.01 1.88 9.79
CA ARG A 32 -7.06 2.26 10.85
C ARG A 32 -5.72 1.55 10.68
N VAL A 33 -5.74 0.24 10.41
CA VAL A 33 -4.51 -0.53 10.20
C VAL A 33 -3.69 0.04 9.04
N VAL A 34 -4.34 0.35 7.91
CA VAL A 34 -3.65 0.91 6.74
C VAL A 34 -3.15 2.34 7.00
N ILE A 35 -3.90 3.17 7.73
CA ILE A 35 -3.45 4.51 8.14
C ILE A 35 -2.18 4.44 9.00
N GLU A 36 -2.15 3.56 10.00
CA GLU A 36 -0.99 3.41 10.88
C GLU A 36 0.23 2.87 10.15
N ALA A 37 0.04 1.88 9.27
CA ALA A 37 1.10 1.36 8.42
C ALA A 37 1.66 2.45 7.49
N ARG A 38 0.78 3.27 6.89
CA ARG A 38 1.18 4.40 6.02
C ARG A 38 1.96 5.45 6.78
N ARG A 39 1.52 5.81 7.98
CA ARG A 39 2.21 6.76 8.86
C ARG A 39 3.63 6.31 9.15
N ARG A 40 3.82 5.03 9.48
CA ARG A 40 5.15 4.42 9.72
C ARG A 40 6.02 4.43 8.46
N ALA A 41 5.45 4.08 7.31
CA ALA A 41 6.18 4.10 6.04
C ALA A 41 6.64 5.52 5.65
N ARG A 42 5.76 6.52 5.77
CA ARG A 42 6.09 7.93 5.53
C ARG A 42 7.16 8.45 6.48
N PHE A 43 7.10 8.06 7.75
CA PHE A 43 8.14 8.42 8.72
C PHE A 43 9.50 7.83 8.34
N ALA A 44 9.51 6.55 7.93
CA ALA A 44 10.73 5.86 7.52
C ALA A 44 11.34 6.43 6.22
N SER A 45 10.51 6.86 5.25
CA SER A 45 11.00 7.47 4.01
C SER A 45 11.57 8.88 4.21
N GLY A 46 11.05 9.64 5.17
CA GLY A 46 11.57 10.97 5.53
C GLY A 46 12.85 10.96 6.38
N ASN A 47 13.22 9.82 6.95
CA ASN A 47 14.39 9.72 7.83
C ASN A 47 15.69 9.62 7.02
N GLN A 48 16.51 10.67 7.08
CA GLN A 48 17.81 10.74 6.39
C GLN A 48 18.84 9.70 6.87
N LYS A 49 18.63 9.07 8.04
CA LYS A 49 19.49 7.98 8.55
C LYS A 49 19.24 6.65 7.84
N VAL A 50 18.18 6.54 7.03
CA VAL A 50 17.83 5.35 6.27
C VAL A 50 18.49 5.42 4.89
N VAL A 51 19.10 4.32 4.45
CA VAL A 51 19.72 4.20 3.11
C VAL A 51 18.72 4.58 2.02
N GLU A 52 19.19 5.29 0.99
CA GLU A 52 18.37 5.85 -0.09
C GLU A 52 17.36 4.86 -0.68
N GLU A 53 17.82 3.67 -1.03
CA GLU A 53 17.01 2.59 -1.58
C GLU A 53 15.87 2.19 -0.64
N LYS A 54 16.17 2.06 0.65
CA LYS A 54 15.15 1.75 1.67
C LYS A 54 14.17 2.91 1.85
N ARG A 55 14.59 4.18 1.69
CA ARG A 55 13.68 5.33 1.74
C ARG A 55 12.72 5.33 0.55
N ARG A 56 13.23 5.09 -0.66
CA ARG A 56 12.41 4.96 -1.88
C ARG A 56 11.39 3.84 -1.76
N LEU A 57 11.81 2.67 -1.28
CA LEU A 57 10.90 1.56 -1.01
C LEU A 57 9.79 1.96 -0.03
N LYS A 58 10.14 2.64 1.07
CA LYS A 58 9.14 3.08 2.07
C LYS A 58 8.21 4.19 1.53
N ALA A 59 8.70 5.05 0.65
CA ALA A 59 7.88 6.04 -0.03
C ALA A 59 6.85 5.36 -0.93
N GLU A 60 7.28 4.39 -1.74
CA GLU A 60 6.40 3.59 -2.60
C GLU A 60 5.35 2.84 -1.76
N MET A 61 5.75 2.18 -0.67
CA MET A 61 4.81 1.54 0.26
C MET A 61 3.75 2.54 0.80
N SER A 62 4.14 3.78 1.08
CA SER A 62 3.24 4.83 1.54
C SER A 62 2.24 5.28 0.47
N GLU A 63 2.65 5.31 -0.81
CA GLU A 63 1.76 5.60 -1.94
C GLU A 63 0.75 4.48 -2.16
N TRP A 64 1.19 3.22 -2.08
CA TRP A 64 0.30 2.06 -2.19
C TRP A 64 -0.82 2.09 -1.15
N MET A 65 -0.47 2.40 0.10
CA MET A 65 -1.44 2.54 1.18
C MET A 65 -2.34 3.77 1.03
N LEU A 66 -1.87 4.84 0.36
CA LEU A 66 -2.72 6.00 0.04
C LEU A 66 -3.79 5.63 -0.99
N VAL A 67 -3.39 4.99 -2.10
CA VAL A 67 -4.32 4.57 -3.15
C VAL A 67 -5.39 3.64 -2.59
N TRP A 68 -5.00 2.68 -1.74
CA TRP A 68 -5.95 1.81 -1.06
C TRP A 68 -6.93 2.60 -0.16
N LEU A 69 -6.46 3.62 0.56
CA LEU A 69 -7.33 4.44 1.44
C LEU A 69 -8.29 5.35 0.69
N GLU A 70 -7.94 5.78 -0.52
CA GLU A 70 -8.77 6.61 -1.39
C GLU A 70 -9.80 5.78 -2.16
N ASN A 71 -9.37 4.66 -2.74
CA ASN A 71 -10.23 3.78 -3.53
C ASN A 71 -9.76 2.30 -3.45
N PRO A 72 -10.19 1.55 -2.41
CA PRO A 72 -9.74 0.17 -2.20
C PRO A 72 -10.00 -0.75 -3.41
N PRO A 73 -11.18 -0.72 -4.08
CA PRO A 73 -11.43 -1.57 -5.25
C PRO A 73 -10.50 -1.33 -6.46
N VAL A 74 -9.96 -0.13 -6.61
CA VAL A 74 -9.05 0.22 -7.72
C VAL A 74 -7.62 -0.27 -7.45
N PHE A 75 -7.26 -0.42 -6.17
CA PHE A 75 -5.90 -0.75 -5.74
C PHE A 75 -5.30 -1.99 -6.44
N PRO A 76 -5.99 -3.16 -6.55
CA PRO A 76 -5.39 -4.35 -7.15
C PRO A 76 -5.01 -4.16 -8.63
N ALA A 77 -5.80 -3.41 -9.40
CA ALA A 77 -5.49 -3.12 -10.80
C ALA A 77 -4.31 -2.13 -10.91
N TRP A 78 -4.32 -1.09 -10.07
CA TRP A 78 -3.25 -0.09 -10.02
C TRP A 78 -1.91 -0.69 -9.58
N ALA A 79 -1.90 -1.53 -8.53
CA ALA A 79 -0.69 -2.18 -7.99
C ALA A 79 0.02 -3.03 -9.05
N LYS A 80 -0.74 -3.79 -9.85
CA LYS A 80 -0.20 -4.59 -10.96
C LYS A 80 0.48 -3.75 -12.03
N LEU A 81 -0.12 -2.61 -12.39
CA LEU A 81 0.47 -1.67 -13.35
C LEU A 81 1.74 -1.03 -12.77
N ARG A 82 1.68 -0.60 -11.52
CA ARG A 82 2.81 0.03 -10.83
C ARG A 82 4.01 -0.91 -10.71
N LEU A 83 3.79 -2.19 -10.40
CA LEU A 83 4.86 -3.18 -10.34
C LEU A 83 5.53 -3.37 -11.72
N LYS A 84 4.77 -3.37 -12.82
CA LYS A 84 5.33 -3.42 -14.19
C LYS A 84 6.19 -2.20 -14.49
N THR A 85 5.75 -1.01 -14.09
CA THR A 85 6.53 0.23 -14.25
C THR A 85 7.84 0.16 -13.45
N LEU A 86 7.78 -0.24 -12.18
CA LEU A 86 8.97 -0.36 -11.33
C LEU A 86 9.99 -1.38 -11.89
N LEU A 87 9.51 -2.52 -12.42
CA LEU A 87 10.37 -3.49 -13.08
C LEU A 87 11.06 -2.90 -14.31
N SER A 88 10.31 -2.16 -15.14
CA SER A 88 10.85 -1.47 -16.32
C SER A 88 11.89 -0.40 -15.95
N GLU A 89 11.64 0.37 -14.89
CA GLU A 89 12.57 1.40 -14.38
C GLU A 89 13.86 0.77 -13.84
N ASN A 90 13.78 -0.39 -13.21
CA ASN A 90 14.94 -1.12 -12.73
C ASN A 90 15.76 -1.78 -13.87
N SER A 91 15.10 -2.16 -14.97
CA SER A 91 15.75 -2.75 -16.15
C SER A 91 16.48 -1.73 -17.03
N GLY A 92 16.12 -0.45 -16.98
CA GLY A 92 16.79 0.63 -17.72
C GLY A 92 18.06 1.19 -17.06
N ALA A 93 18.49 0.61 -15.94
CA ALA A 93 19.64 1.07 -15.15
C ALA A 93 20.95 0.29 -15.42
N TYR A 94 21.02 -0.50 -16.50
CA TYR A 94 22.21 -1.25 -16.92
C TYR A 94 22.61 -0.95 -18.36
#